data_AF-A0A4Y7SID7-F1
#
_entry.id   AF-A0A4Y7SID7-F1
#
_cell.length_a   1.000
_cell.length_b   1.000
_cell.length_c   1.000
_cell.angle_alpha   90.00
_cell.angle_beta   90.00
_cell.angle_gamma   90.00
#
_symmetry.space_group_name_H-M   'P 1'
#
loop_
_entity.id
_entity.type
_entity.pdbx_description
1 polymer ?
#
loop_
_entity_poly.entity_id
_entity_poly.type
_entity_poly.pdbx_seq_one_letter_code
_entity_poly.pdbx_strand_id
1 'polypeptide(L)'
;MQLTTIVAAFAATFAVFTGTHARGDFSHSCSNWFIENNHFLRATCGDGRGGQVNSALDLNAGIGIDPTKLVCRPNGNYAANGCAGCLIRTGAFMTCGCPGAVKIADLDECVANRGGLLAFV
;
A
#
# COMPACT_ATOMS: atom_id res chain seq x y z
N MET A 1 60.38 19.50 21.97
CA MET A 1 59.99 18.55 20.90
C MET A 1 58.49 18.30 21.07
N GLN A 2 57.68 18.70 20.10
CA GLN A 2 56.22 18.64 20.17
C GLN A 2 55.71 17.97 18.88
N LEU A 3 54.91 16.90 19.01
CA LEU A 3 54.14 16.26 17.93
C LEU A 3 53.00 15.47 18.60
N THR A 4 51.80 16.06 18.74
CA THR A 4 50.62 15.94 17.84
C THR A 4 50.02 14.54 17.79
N THR A 5 49.00 14.30 18.62
CA THR A 5 48.07 13.17 18.51
C THR A 5 46.88 13.57 17.61
N ILE A 6 46.68 12.78 16.56
CA ILE A 6 45.68 13.01 15.50
C ILE A 6 44.32 12.47 16.00
N VAL A 7 43.29 13.32 16.00
CA VAL A 7 41.91 12.91 16.29
C VAL A 7 41.29 12.34 15.02
N ALA A 8 40.94 11.06 15.03
CA ALA A 8 40.22 10.41 13.93
C ALA A 8 38.72 10.73 14.03
N ALA A 9 38.18 11.45 13.04
CA ALA A 9 36.75 11.69 12.90
C ALA A 9 36.11 10.55 12.10
N PHE A 10 35.25 9.76 12.74
CA PHE A 10 34.40 8.78 12.07
C PHE A 10 33.22 9.51 11.43
N ALA A 11 33.26 9.71 10.11
CA ALA A 11 32.12 10.18 9.35
C ALA A 11 31.16 9.00 9.09
N ALA A 12 30.05 8.95 9.84
CA ALA A 12 28.95 8.06 9.52
C ALA A 12 28.16 8.64 8.34
N THR A 13 28.30 8.04 7.16
CA THR A 13 27.49 8.35 5.99
C THR A 13 26.09 7.77 6.17
N PHE A 14 25.13 8.61 6.56
CA PHE A 14 23.72 8.26 6.53
C PHE A 14 23.27 8.18 5.07
N ALA A 15 22.98 6.98 4.58
CA ALA A 15 22.29 6.81 3.31
C ALA A 15 20.87 7.36 3.47
N VAL A 16 20.59 8.48 2.80
CA VAL A 16 19.23 9.00 2.64
C VAL A 16 18.54 8.09 1.64
N PHE A 17 17.66 7.20 2.12
CA PHE A 17 16.73 6.49 1.25
C PHE A 17 15.77 7.51 0.66
N THR A 18 16.00 7.90 -0.60
CA THR A 18 14.97 8.57 -1.39
C THR A 18 13.91 7.51 -1.64
N GLY A 19 12.81 7.59 -0.88
CA GLY A 19 11.70 6.65 -0.94
C GLY A 19 11.03 6.70 -2.30
N THR A 20 11.52 5.90 -3.24
CA THR A 20 10.64 5.36 -4.28
C THR A 20 9.66 4.47 -3.53
N HIS A 21 8.39 4.87 -3.48
CA HIS A 21 7.35 3.95 -3.02
C HIS A 21 7.38 2.76 -3.97
N ALA A 22 7.93 1.64 -3.52
CA ALA A 22 7.88 0.40 -4.30
C ALA A 22 6.40 0.08 -4.53
N ARG A 23 5.97 -0.03 -5.80
CA ARG A 23 4.63 -0.50 -6.12
C ARG A 23 4.52 -1.96 -5.67
N GLY A 24 3.34 -2.33 -5.19
CA GLY A 24 3.09 -3.68 -4.70
C GLY A 24 2.67 -4.63 -5.81
N ASP A 25 1.96 -4.11 -6.81
CA ASP A 25 1.50 -4.82 -8.02
C ASP A 25 0.86 -6.19 -7.70
N PHE A 26 0.05 -6.27 -6.64
CA PHE A 26 -0.60 -7.53 -6.23
C PHE A 26 -1.44 -8.14 -7.35
N SER A 27 -2.02 -7.32 -8.23
CA SER A 27 -2.89 -7.75 -9.32
C SER A 27 -2.20 -8.71 -10.30
N HIS A 28 -0.86 -8.70 -10.38
CA HIS A 28 -0.09 -9.61 -11.22
C HIS A 28 -0.11 -11.07 -10.77
N SER A 29 -0.31 -11.30 -9.47
CA SER A 29 -0.23 -12.64 -8.87
C SER A 29 -1.47 -13.02 -8.06
N CYS A 30 -2.45 -12.13 -8.00
CA CYS A 30 -3.76 -12.40 -7.43
C CYS A 30 -4.81 -12.50 -8.53
N SER A 31 -6.03 -12.88 -8.16
CA SER A 31 -7.18 -13.01 -9.06
C SER A 31 -8.48 -12.86 -8.26
N ASN A 32 -9.59 -12.62 -8.96
CA ASN A 32 -10.93 -12.52 -8.38
C ASN A 32 -11.03 -11.53 -7.21
N TRP A 33 -10.29 -10.42 -7.30
CA TRP A 33 -10.25 -9.46 -6.22
C TRP A 33 -11.47 -8.53 -6.23
N PHE A 34 -11.98 -8.21 -5.04
CA PHE A 34 -13.13 -7.32 -4.86
C PHE A 34 -13.08 -6.62 -3.50
N ILE A 35 -13.88 -5.56 -3.37
CA ILE A 35 -14.07 -4.85 -2.10
C ILE A 35 -15.26 -5.45 -1.38
N GLU A 36 -15.01 -6.05 -0.22
CA GLU A 36 -16.03 -6.52 0.70
C GLU A 36 -16.24 -5.49 1.82
N ASN A 37 -17.50 -5.28 2.20
CA ASN A 37 -17.89 -4.44 3.33
C ASN A 37 -17.30 -3.02 3.27
N ASN A 38 -17.05 -2.48 2.08
CA ASN A 38 -16.48 -1.14 1.84
C ASN A 38 -14.98 -0.96 2.19
N HIS A 39 -14.32 -1.91 2.88
CA HIS A 39 -12.95 -1.73 3.40
C HIS A 39 -12.07 -2.97 3.36
N PHE A 40 -12.59 -4.17 3.13
CA PHE A 40 -11.76 -5.35 2.96
C PHE A 40 -11.49 -5.62 1.49
N LEU A 41 -10.22 -5.60 1.08
CA LEU A 41 -9.81 -6.17 -0.19
C LEU A 41 -9.68 -7.68 -0.02
N ARG A 42 -10.53 -8.44 -0.70
CA ARG A 42 -10.39 -9.90 -0.81
C ARG A 42 -9.80 -10.27 -2.15
N ALA A 43 -8.97 -11.30 -2.18
CA ALA A 43 -8.44 -11.86 -3.42
C ALA A 43 -7.98 -13.31 -3.23
N THR A 44 -7.83 -14.04 -4.34
CA THR A 44 -7.12 -15.31 -4.39
C THR A 44 -5.72 -15.08 -4.96
N CYS A 45 -4.69 -15.28 -4.16
CA CYS A 45 -3.32 -14.91 -4.46
C CYS A 45 -2.39 -16.13 -4.57
N GLY A 46 -1.47 -16.10 -5.52
CA GLY A 46 -0.45 -17.13 -5.67
C GLY A 46 0.51 -17.16 -4.48
N ASP A 47 0.84 -18.34 -3.99
CA ASP A 47 1.70 -18.54 -2.81
C ASP A 47 3.21 -18.57 -3.14
N GLY A 48 3.57 -18.43 -4.42
CA GLY A 48 4.94 -18.51 -4.92
C GLY A 48 5.48 -19.94 -5.08
N ARG A 49 4.65 -20.96 -4.85
CA ARG A 49 4.99 -22.40 -4.96
C ARG A 49 4.10 -23.14 -5.96
N GLY A 50 3.32 -22.40 -6.76
CA GLY A 50 2.36 -22.93 -7.71
C GLY A 50 0.96 -23.14 -7.12
N GLY A 51 0.76 -22.85 -5.83
CA GLY A 51 -0.53 -22.87 -5.15
C GLY A 51 -1.18 -21.48 -5.10
N GLN A 52 -2.40 -21.45 -4.55
CA GLN A 52 -3.16 -20.22 -4.32
C GLN A 52 -3.76 -20.22 -2.92
N VAL A 53 -3.88 -19.02 -2.34
CA VAL A 53 -4.42 -18.77 -1.01
C VAL A 53 -5.46 -17.65 -1.10
N ASN A 54 -6.60 -17.82 -0.45
CA ASN A 54 -7.56 -16.73 -0.28
C ASN A 54 -7.07 -15.80 0.83
N SER A 55 -6.92 -14.52 0.49
CA SER A 55 -6.42 -13.50 1.40
C SER A 55 -7.40 -12.34 1.51
N ALA A 56 -7.36 -11.65 2.64
CA ALA A 56 -8.13 -10.46 2.91
C ALA A 56 -7.23 -9.42 3.59
N LEU A 57 -7.33 -8.17 3.17
CA LEU A 57 -6.60 -7.04 3.73
C LEU A 57 -7.58 -5.92 4.09
N ASP A 58 -7.51 -5.42 5.32
CA ASP A 58 -8.25 -4.21 5.71
C ASP A 58 -7.56 -2.97 5.11
N LEU A 59 -8.24 -2.34 4.16
CA LEU A 59 -7.76 -1.16 3.47
C LEU A 59 -7.72 0.09 4.37
N ASN A 60 -8.46 0.14 5.48
CA ASN A 60 -8.37 1.26 6.42
C ASN A 60 -6.99 1.38 7.06
N ALA A 61 -6.24 0.28 7.15
CA ALA A 61 -4.89 0.29 7.71
C ALA A 61 -3.88 1.05 6.84
N GLY A 62 -4.16 1.28 5.56
CA GLY A 62 -3.18 1.86 4.63
C GLY A 62 -3.73 2.72 3.49
N ILE A 63 -5.04 2.93 3.37
CA ILE A 63 -5.64 3.85 2.40
C ILE A 63 -6.19 5.08 3.11
N GLY A 64 -5.69 6.25 2.71
CA GLY A 64 -6.11 7.56 3.20
C GLY A 64 -6.75 8.41 2.12
N ILE A 65 -7.28 9.57 2.54
CA ILE A 65 -7.95 10.53 1.68
C ILE A 65 -7.04 11.73 1.43
N ASP A 66 -6.90 12.09 0.15
CA ASP A 66 -6.31 13.35 -0.32
C ASP A 66 -7.36 14.18 -1.07
N PRO A 67 -7.08 15.48 -1.36
CA PRO A 67 -8.05 16.37 -2.00
C PRO A 67 -8.60 15.84 -3.34
N THR A 68 -7.79 15.15 -4.13
CA THR A 68 -8.17 14.68 -5.48
C THR A 68 -8.31 13.16 -5.61
N LYS A 69 -7.65 12.38 -4.75
CA LYS A 69 -7.61 10.91 -4.86
C LYS A 69 -7.54 10.22 -3.50
N LEU A 70 -7.62 8.90 -3.51
CA LEU A 70 -7.24 8.06 -2.39
C LEU A 70 -5.75 7.71 -2.54
N VAL A 71 -5.02 7.62 -1.43
CA VAL A 71 -3.57 7.42 -1.42
C VAL A 71 -3.13 6.38 -0.42
N CYS A 72 -1.96 5.78 -0.66
CA CYS A 72 -1.31 4.91 0.32
C CYS A 72 -0.85 5.77 1.51
N ARG A 73 -1.50 5.60 2.66
CA ARG A 73 -1.18 6.31 3.90
C ARG A 73 -1.40 5.37 5.09
N PRO A 74 -0.37 5.09 5.90
CA PRO A 74 -0.53 4.32 7.13
C PRO A 74 -1.64 4.91 8.01
N ASN A 75 -2.51 4.05 8.54
CA ASN A 75 -3.68 4.44 9.34
C ASN A 75 -4.59 5.44 8.61
N GLY A 76 -4.71 5.32 7.29
CA GLY A 76 -5.44 6.28 6.47
C GLY A 76 -6.95 6.31 6.74
N ASN A 77 -7.53 5.20 7.19
CA ASN A 77 -8.91 5.09 7.69
C ASN A 77 -9.96 5.74 6.76
N TYR A 78 -9.80 5.63 5.43
CA TYR A 78 -10.66 6.33 4.48
C TYR A 78 -12.16 6.02 4.66
N ALA A 79 -12.53 4.79 5.04
CA ALA A 79 -13.93 4.44 5.24
C ALA A 79 -14.53 5.14 6.47
N ALA A 80 -13.78 5.19 7.58
CA ALA A 80 -14.17 5.93 8.78
C ALA A 80 -14.21 7.45 8.54
N ASN A 81 -13.39 7.95 7.61
CA ASN A 81 -13.33 9.34 7.21
C ASN A 81 -14.38 9.72 6.13
N GLY A 82 -15.42 8.90 5.97
CA GLY A 82 -16.62 9.24 5.21
C GLY A 82 -16.65 8.74 3.77
N CYS A 83 -15.70 7.92 3.35
CA CYS A 83 -15.79 7.24 2.05
C CYS A 83 -16.68 6.00 2.13
N ALA A 84 -17.58 5.84 1.15
CA ALA A 84 -18.54 4.74 1.07
C ALA A 84 -18.79 4.31 -0.39
N GLY A 85 -19.48 3.18 -0.55
CA GLY A 85 -19.85 2.64 -1.87
C GLY A 85 -18.63 2.22 -2.70
N CYS A 86 -17.56 1.78 -2.04
CA CYS A 86 -16.31 1.42 -2.68
C CYS A 86 -16.39 0.11 -3.46
N LEU A 87 -15.91 0.13 -4.70
CA LEU A 87 -15.90 -1.04 -5.58
C LEU A 87 -14.77 -0.94 -6.62
N ILE A 88 -14.36 -2.08 -7.16
CA ILE A 88 -13.36 -2.15 -8.24
C ILE A 88 -14.09 -2.22 -9.58
N ARG A 89 -13.82 -1.27 -10.47
CA ARG A 89 -14.48 -1.18 -11.79
C ARG A 89 -13.61 -1.70 -12.93
N THR A 90 -12.31 -1.45 -12.87
CA THR A 90 -11.37 -1.74 -13.96
C THR A 90 -10.00 -2.01 -13.36
N GLY A 91 -9.38 -3.13 -13.72
CA GLY A 91 -8.07 -3.53 -13.20
C GLY A 91 -8.03 -3.56 -11.66
N ALA A 92 -7.00 -2.93 -11.08
CA ALA A 92 -6.84 -2.74 -9.63
C ALA A 92 -7.33 -1.38 -9.13
N PHE A 93 -8.08 -0.62 -9.94
CA PHE A 93 -8.58 0.71 -9.54
C PHE A 93 -9.85 0.59 -8.70
N MET A 94 -9.75 0.99 -7.44
CA MET A 94 -10.88 1.11 -6.53
C MET A 94 -11.48 2.51 -6.63
N THR A 95 -12.80 2.59 -6.84
CA THR A 95 -13.56 3.83 -6.88
C THR A 95 -14.47 3.91 -5.67
N CYS A 96 -14.47 5.05 -4.97
CA CYS A 96 -15.29 5.31 -3.78
C CYS A 96 -16.00 6.67 -3.89
N GLY A 97 -17.22 6.75 -3.36
CA GLY A 97 -17.81 8.05 -3.04
C GLY A 97 -17.22 8.58 -1.75
N CYS A 98 -16.58 9.74 -1.77
CA CYS A 98 -15.92 10.33 -0.60
C CYS A 98 -16.44 11.76 -0.37
N PRO A 99 -16.13 12.38 0.79
CA PRO A 99 -16.48 13.77 1.02
C PRO A 99 -15.99 14.68 -0.11
N GLY A 100 -16.90 15.46 -0.67
CA GLY A 100 -16.65 16.42 -1.74
C GLY A 100 -16.60 15.85 -3.16
N ALA A 101 -16.26 14.57 -3.37
CA ALA A 101 -16.17 13.97 -4.71
C ALA A 101 -16.02 12.44 -4.67
N VAL A 102 -16.25 11.80 -5.83
CA VAL A 102 -15.74 10.45 -6.09
C VAL A 102 -14.21 10.49 -6.17
N LYS A 103 -13.54 9.54 -5.51
CA LYS A 103 -12.08 9.41 -5.50
C LYS A 103 -11.68 8.00 -5.90
N ILE A 104 -10.49 7.89 -6.49
CA ILE A 104 -9.95 6.64 -7.01
C ILE A 104 -8.63 6.34 -6.29
N ALA A 105 -8.41 5.06 -5.94
CA ALA A 105 -7.11 4.50 -5.56
C ALA A 105 -6.62 3.56 -6.67
N ASP A 106 -5.34 3.62 -7.00
CA ASP A 106 -4.64 2.50 -7.64
C ASP A 106 -4.17 1.54 -6.53
N LEU A 107 -4.79 0.37 -6.40
CA LEU A 107 -4.42 -0.57 -5.34
C LEU A 107 -3.07 -1.24 -5.62
N ASP A 108 -2.59 -1.29 -6.86
CA ASP A 108 -1.25 -1.81 -7.16
C ASP A 108 -0.14 -0.87 -6.67
N GLU A 109 -0.43 0.42 -6.48
CA GLU A 109 0.49 1.36 -5.83
C GLU A 109 0.68 1.03 -4.35
N CYS A 110 -0.34 0.48 -3.68
CA CYS A 110 -0.35 0.33 -2.22
C CYS A 110 -0.22 -1.12 -1.73
N VAL A 111 -0.69 -2.10 -2.51
CA VAL A 111 -0.90 -3.47 -2.05
C VAL A 111 -0.01 -4.42 -2.83
N ALA A 112 0.68 -5.28 -2.10
CA ALA A 112 1.51 -6.36 -2.61
C ALA A 112 0.94 -7.73 -2.21
N ASN A 113 1.31 -8.75 -2.99
CA ASN A 113 1.15 -10.14 -2.58
C ASN A 113 2.47 -10.66 -1.98
N ARG A 114 2.46 -11.03 -0.70
CA ARG A 114 3.60 -11.61 0.02
C ARG A 114 3.33 -13.09 0.30
N GLY A 115 3.63 -13.94 -0.68
CA GLY A 115 3.52 -15.40 -0.55
C GLY A 115 2.07 -15.88 -0.32
N GLY A 116 1.11 -15.30 -1.03
CA GLY A 116 -0.31 -15.62 -0.92
C GLY A 116 -1.09 -14.71 0.05
N LEU A 117 -0.40 -13.80 0.74
CA LEU A 117 -1.00 -12.87 1.69
C LEU A 117 -0.92 -11.44 1.18
N LEU A 118 -2.07 -10.77 1.10
CA LEU A 118 -2.14 -9.35 0.78
C LEU A 118 -1.55 -8.52 1.92
N ALA A 119 -0.72 -7.55 1.58
CA ALA A 119 -0.11 -6.62 2.53
C ALA A 119 0.13 -5.25 1.88
N PHE A 120 0.22 -4.21 2.69
CA PHE A 120 0.71 -2.92 2.20
C PHE A 120 2.22 -2.97 1.88
N VAL A 121 2.66 -2.12 0.96
CA VAL A 121 4.08 -1.92 0.62
C VAL A 121 4.84 -1.19 1.72
#